data_AF-A0A2Z6QG60-F1
#
_entry.id   AF-A0A2Z6QG60-F1
#
_cell.length_a   1.000
_cell.length_b   1.000
_cell.length_c   1.000
_cell.angle_alpha   90.00
_cell.angle_beta   90.00
_cell.angle_gamma   90.00
#
_symmetry.space_group_name_H-M   'P 1'
#
loop_
_entity.id
_entity.type
_entity.pdbx_description
1 polymer ?
#
loop_
_entity_poly.entity_id
_entity_poly.type
_entity_poly.pdbx_seq_one_letter_code
_entity_poly.pdbx_strand_id
1 'polypeptide(L)'
;MEEKLLIVKTFNLPLNQIRFWVLVYRQNKTIRPDIPIPESYSNKSMEEIRVKMIPRHNEMKLYIEKTEEIDKRSGKTWFPSFERDRNIIVFLKYFDPDKQTFEGLGHLYVKWSDKVGDYANILRKRKNLSPKTPLKIYESYHATKSNGTLKIIVYMIFLHSTDQ
;
A
#
# COMPACT_ATOMS: atom_id res chain seq x y z
N MET A 1 -13.45 -14.66 11.70
CA MET A 1 -14.56 -13.89 11.07
C MET A 1 -15.11 -12.81 12.00
N GLU A 2 -15.28 -13.10 13.29
CA GLU A 2 -15.80 -12.15 14.28
C GLU A 2 -14.94 -10.88 14.40
N GLU A 3 -13.62 -11.00 14.39
CA GLU A 3 -12.71 -9.87 14.51
C GLU A 3 -12.72 -8.98 13.25
N LYS A 4 -12.83 -9.58 12.06
CA LYS A 4 -13.01 -8.84 10.79
C LYS A 4 -14.31 -8.05 10.82
N LEU A 5 -15.40 -8.65 11.29
CA LEU A 5 -16.70 -7.98 11.45
C LEU A 5 -16.63 -6.85 12.49
N LEU A 6 -15.90 -7.05 13.59
CA LEU A 6 -15.69 -6.01 14.60
C LEU A 6 -14.96 -4.82 14.01
N ILE A 7 -13.84 -5.02 13.32
CA ILE A 7 -13.06 -3.96 12.66
C ILE A 7 -13.92 -3.22 11.64
N VAL A 8 -14.64 -3.96 10.80
CA VAL A 8 -15.57 -3.40 9.80
C VAL A 8 -16.61 -2.50 10.46
N LYS A 9 -17.21 -2.95 11.56
CA LYS A 9 -18.18 -2.14 12.32
C LYS A 9 -17.52 -0.93 12.97
N THR A 10 -16.38 -1.10 13.64
CA THR A 10 -15.66 -0.03 14.35
C THR A 10 -15.23 1.09 13.42
N PHE A 11 -14.77 0.76 12.21
CA PHE A 11 -14.28 1.74 11.24
C PHE A 11 -15.33 2.11 10.17
N ASN A 12 -16.58 1.64 10.32
CA ASN A 12 -17.66 1.82 9.36
C ASN A 12 -17.24 1.47 7.91
N LEU A 13 -16.54 0.35 7.76
CA LEU A 13 -16.02 -0.12 6.48
C LEU A 13 -16.93 -1.19 5.88
N PRO A 14 -17.13 -1.20 4.55
CA PRO A 14 -17.82 -2.29 3.87
C PRO A 14 -16.99 -3.60 3.90
N LEU A 15 -17.57 -4.68 4.42
CA LEU A 15 -16.89 -5.98 4.68
C LEU A 15 -16.18 -6.55 3.44
N ASN A 16 -16.79 -6.40 2.27
CA ASN A 16 -16.27 -6.94 1.01
C ASN A 16 -15.24 -6.01 0.35
N GLN A 17 -15.14 -4.76 0.79
CA GLN A 17 -14.29 -3.73 0.18
C GLN A 17 -12.94 -3.58 0.86
N ILE A 18 -12.58 -4.49 1.76
CA ILE A 18 -11.34 -4.43 2.53
C ILE A 18 -10.49 -5.67 2.41
N ARG A 19 -9.17 -5.45 2.47
CA ARG A 19 -8.14 -6.49 2.51
C ARG A 19 -7.14 -6.13 3.62
N PHE A 20 -6.77 -7.12 4.42
CA PHE A 20 -5.77 -6.94 5.46
C PHE A 20 -4.39 -7.35 4.95
N TRP A 21 -3.40 -6.57 5.37
CA TRP A 21 -2.00 -6.79 5.07
C TRP A 21 -1.20 -6.92 6.35
N VAL A 22 -0.37 -7.95 6.44
CA VAL A 22 0.54 -8.07 7.57
C VAL A 22 1.69 -7.08 7.39
N LEU A 23 1.95 -6.29 8.43
CA LEU A 23 3.08 -5.38 8.50
C LEU A 23 4.29 -6.11 9.09
N VAL A 24 5.43 -6.07 8.37
CA VAL A 24 6.68 -6.71 8.79
C VAL A 24 7.79 -5.70 9.03
N TYR A 25 8.69 -6.04 9.96
CA TYR A 25 9.93 -5.30 10.19
C TYR A 25 11.00 -5.74 9.20
N ARG A 26 11.68 -4.78 8.56
CA ARG A 26 12.79 -5.04 7.63
C ARG A 26 14.13 -4.63 8.26
N GLN A 27 15.23 -5.17 7.73
CA GLN A 27 16.59 -4.93 8.22
C GLN A 27 16.98 -3.45 8.26
N ASN A 28 16.46 -2.64 7.34
CA ASN A 28 16.64 -1.18 7.30
C ASN A 28 15.75 -0.40 8.30
N LYS A 29 15.23 -1.05 9.35
CA LYS A 29 14.45 -0.45 10.44
C LYS A 29 13.16 0.25 9.99
N THR A 30 12.51 -0.29 8.96
CA THR A 30 11.19 0.17 8.50
C THR A 30 10.14 -0.90 8.72
N ILE A 31 8.87 -0.49 8.84
CA ILE A 31 7.70 -1.37 8.86
C ILE A 31 6.99 -1.27 7.51
N ARG A 32 6.59 -2.40 6.90
CA ARG A 32 5.99 -2.42 5.55
C ARG A 32 4.89 -3.48 5.42
N PRO A 33 3.81 -3.23 4.65
CA PRO A 33 2.94 -4.28 4.15
C PRO A 33 3.77 -5.25 3.33
N ASP A 34 3.66 -6.54 3.65
CA ASP A 34 4.42 -7.58 2.96
C ASP A 34 3.48 -8.44 2.12
N ILE A 35 2.60 -9.19 2.76
CA ILE A 35 1.67 -10.12 2.11
C ILE A 35 0.27 -9.88 2.68
N PRO A 36 -0.78 -9.88 1.83
CA PRO A 36 -2.16 -9.84 2.32
C PRO A 36 -2.52 -11.13 3.06
N ILE A 37 -3.41 -11.05 4.05
CA ILE A 37 -3.96 -12.24 4.70
C ILE A 37 -4.76 -13.03 3.66
N PRO A 38 -4.43 -14.30 3.38
CA PRO A 38 -5.15 -15.09 2.39
C PRO A 38 -6.60 -15.34 2.79
N GLU A 39 -7.51 -15.38 1.82
CA GLU A 39 -8.93 -15.68 2.07
C GLU A 39 -9.13 -17.09 2.66
N SER A 40 -8.19 -18.01 2.40
CA SER A 40 -8.15 -19.35 3.00
C SER A 40 -7.95 -19.33 4.52
N TYR A 41 -7.59 -18.19 5.11
CA TYR A 41 -7.45 -18.01 6.56
C TYR A 41 -8.72 -17.43 7.21
N SER A 42 -9.81 -17.27 6.45
CA SER A 42 -11.09 -16.72 6.94
C SER A 42 -11.69 -17.46 8.13
N ASN A 43 -11.42 -18.77 8.26
CA ASN A 43 -11.87 -19.63 9.36
C ASN A 43 -10.87 -19.73 10.53
N LYS A 44 -9.76 -18.99 10.50
CA LYS A 44 -8.73 -19.00 11.56
C LYS A 44 -8.94 -17.87 12.55
N SER A 45 -8.52 -18.10 13.78
CA SER A 45 -8.38 -17.04 14.79
C SER A 45 -7.24 -16.09 14.44
N MET A 46 -7.31 -14.86 14.92
CA MET A 46 -6.23 -13.87 14.72
C MET A 46 -4.88 -14.35 15.28
N GLU A 47 -4.90 -15.15 16.36
CA GLU A 47 -3.70 -15.73 16.95
C GLU A 47 -3.08 -16.83 16.06
N GLU A 48 -3.89 -17.71 15.48
CA GLU A 48 -3.38 -18.68 14.50
C GLU A 48 -2.78 -17.99 13.28
N ILE A 49 -3.40 -16.90 12.81
CA ILE A 49 -2.87 -16.11 11.70
C ILE A 49 -1.54 -15.46 12.08
N ARG A 50 -1.45 -14.86 13.28
CA ARG A 50 -0.20 -14.28 13.80
C ARG A 50 0.92 -15.33 13.86
N VAL A 51 0.66 -16.48 14.50
CA VAL A 51 1.65 -17.57 14.62
C VAL A 51 2.11 -18.05 13.25
N LYS A 52 1.21 -18.15 12.26
CA LYS A 52 1.57 -18.61 10.90
C LYS A 52 2.35 -17.57 10.10
N MET A 53 1.93 -16.30 10.13
CA MET A 53 2.47 -15.27 9.23
C MET A 53 3.67 -14.52 9.83
N ILE A 54 3.73 -14.37 11.15
CA ILE A 54 4.80 -13.65 11.87
C ILE A 54 5.19 -14.37 13.18
N PRO A 55 5.65 -15.64 13.12
CA PRO A 55 5.90 -16.49 14.29
C PRO A 55 6.87 -15.89 15.32
N ARG A 56 7.78 -15.02 14.87
CA ARG A 56 8.82 -14.40 15.71
C ARG A 56 8.36 -13.12 16.44
N HIS A 57 7.12 -12.69 16.23
CA HIS A 57 6.59 -11.44 16.79
C HIS A 57 5.30 -11.70 17.56
N ASN A 58 5.27 -11.27 18.83
CA ASN A 58 4.09 -11.42 19.69
C ASN A 58 2.95 -10.45 19.33
N GLU A 59 3.24 -9.40 18.55
CA GLU A 59 2.26 -8.41 18.10
C GLU A 59 2.11 -8.48 16.57
N MET A 60 0.86 -8.56 16.09
CA MET A 60 0.54 -8.43 14.66
C MET A 60 0.03 -7.03 14.35
N LYS A 61 0.79 -6.33 13.49
CA LYS A 61 0.35 -5.04 12.95
C LYS A 61 -0.27 -5.27 11.58
N LEU A 62 -1.41 -4.63 11.34
CA LEU A 62 -2.16 -4.76 10.11
C LEU A 62 -2.28 -3.42 9.40
N TYR A 63 -2.14 -3.46 8.07
CA TYR A 63 -2.60 -2.39 7.21
C TYR A 63 -3.93 -2.80 6.58
N ILE A 64 -4.91 -1.89 6.64
CA ILE A 64 -6.24 -2.10 6.04
C ILE A 64 -6.24 -1.39 4.70
N GLU A 65 -6.30 -2.16 3.63
CA GLU A 65 -6.53 -1.64 2.30
C GLU A 65 -8.04 -1.60 2.03
N LYS A 66 -8.54 -0.44 1.61
CA LYS A 66 -9.91 -0.27 1.09
C LYS A 66 -9.86 -0.14 -0.43
N THR A 67 -10.80 -0.77 -1.13
CA THR A 67 -11.02 -0.54 -2.56
C THR A 67 -12.51 -0.37 -2.87
N GLU A 68 -12.79 0.48 -3.84
CA GLU A 68 -14.12 0.67 -4.41
C GLU A 68 -14.24 -0.03 -5.78
N GLU A 69 -13.15 -0.63 -6.25
CA GLU A 69 -13.13 -1.36 -7.51
C GLU A 69 -13.92 -2.66 -7.39
N ILE A 70 -14.79 -2.87 -8.37
CA ILE A 70 -15.62 -4.07 -8.49
C ILE A 70 -15.19 -4.80 -9.76
N ASP A 71 -14.90 -6.09 -9.61
CA ASP A 71 -14.63 -6.98 -10.72
C ASP A 71 -15.90 -7.10 -11.57
N LYS A 72 -15.82 -6.62 -12.81
CA LYS A 72 -16.98 -6.61 -13.71
C LYS A 72 -17.48 -8.00 -14.08
N ARG A 73 -16.65 -9.04 -13.96
CA ARG A 73 -17.02 -10.43 -14.30
C ARG A 73 -17.64 -11.14 -13.12
N SER A 74 -17.06 -11.01 -11.92
CA SER A 74 -17.54 -11.72 -10.73
C SER A 74 -18.52 -10.90 -9.88
N GLY A 75 -18.67 -9.60 -10.14
CA GLY A 75 -19.51 -8.68 -9.35
C GLY A 75 -19.04 -8.51 -7.90
N LYS A 76 -17.81 -8.96 -7.59
CA LYS A 76 -17.21 -8.88 -6.26
C LYS A 76 -16.16 -7.78 -6.25
N THR A 77 -15.90 -7.22 -5.08
CA THR A 77 -14.77 -6.31 -4.88
C THR A 77 -13.49 -6.93 -5.45
N TRP A 78 -12.81 -6.17 -6.29
CA TRP A 78 -11.60 -6.61 -6.96
C TRP A 78 -10.37 -6.18 -6.19
N PHE A 79 -9.47 -7.12 -5.99
CA PHE A 79 -8.11 -6.84 -5.62
C PHE A 79 -7.19 -7.74 -6.47
N PRO A 80 -6.00 -7.28 -6.88
CA PRO A 80 -5.09 -8.09 -7.67
C PRO A 80 -4.68 -9.38 -6.95
N SER A 81 -4.43 -10.43 -7.74
CA SER A 81 -3.98 -11.72 -7.25
C SER A 81 -2.46 -11.70 -7.09
N PHE A 82 -1.98 -11.69 -5.85
CA PHE A 82 -0.54 -11.67 -5.56
C PHE A 82 0.20 -12.92 -6.04
N GLU A 83 -0.43 -14.09 -5.91
CA GLU A 83 0.16 -15.37 -6.27
C GLU A 83 0.31 -15.55 -7.79
N ARG A 84 -0.62 -15.01 -8.59
CA ARG A 84 -0.63 -15.19 -10.04
C ARG A 84 0.11 -14.08 -10.78
N ASP A 85 -0.07 -12.84 -10.33
CA ASP A 85 0.32 -11.69 -11.13
C ASP A 85 1.71 -11.15 -10.80
N ARG A 86 2.37 -11.66 -9.73
CA ARG A 86 3.64 -11.14 -9.20
C ARG A 86 3.62 -9.61 -9.06
N ASN A 87 2.47 -9.10 -8.62
CA ASN A 87 2.28 -7.70 -8.32
C ASN A 87 2.94 -7.38 -6.98
N ILE A 88 3.40 -6.14 -6.84
CA ILE A 88 3.82 -5.55 -5.57
C ILE A 88 2.97 -4.30 -5.33
N ILE A 89 2.67 -4.03 -4.06
CA ILE A 89 1.99 -2.80 -3.65
C ILE A 89 3.05 -1.71 -3.41
N VAL A 90 2.87 -0.55 -4.04
CA VAL A 90 3.74 0.62 -3.89
C VAL A 90 2.90 1.79 -3.41
N PHE A 91 3.32 2.42 -2.32
CA PHE A 91 2.69 3.64 -1.84
C PHE A 91 3.27 4.84 -2.58
N LEU A 92 2.44 5.84 -2.83
CA LEU A 92 2.83 7.02 -3.57
C LEU A 92 2.95 8.21 -2.64
N LYS A 93 4.06 8.92 -2.79
CA LYS A 93 4.27 10.23 -2.18
C LYS A 93 4.63 11.23 -3.26
N TYR A 94 3.96 12.36 -3.25
CA TYR A 94 4.38 13.52 -4.00
C TYR A 94 5.18 14.43 -3.08
N PHE A 95 6.32 14.95 -3.55
CA PHE A 95 7.06 15.99 -2.86
C PHE A 95 6.82 17.32 -3.58
N ASP A 96 6.28 18.29 -2.86
CA ASP A 96 6.10 19.67 -3.33
C ASP A 96 7.40 20.44 -3.03
N PRO A 97 8.24 20.73 -4.04
CA PRO A 97 9.54 21.38 -3.81
C PRO A 97 9.39 22.82 -3.32
N ASP A 98 8.32 23.52 -3.72
CA ASP A 98 8.09 24.91 -3.32
C ASP A 98 7.67 24.98 -1.85
N LYS A 99 6.86 24.02 -1.40
CA LYS A 99 6.39 23.96 0.00
C LYS A 99 7.27 23.13 0.91
N GLN A 100 8.23 22.38 0.37
CA GLN A 100 9.06 21.41 1.10
C GLN A 100 8.20 20.39 1.90
N THR A 101 7.10 19.91 1.30
CA THR A 101 6.15 19.00 1.98
C THR A 101 5.91 17.72 1.19
N PHE A 102 5.56 16.66 1.93
CA PHE A 102 5.11 15.40 1.33
C PHE A 102 3.59 15.28 1.39
N GLU A 103 3.01 14.89 0.26
CA GLU A 103 1.61 14.52 0.13
C GLU A 103 1.49 13.02 -0.13
N GLY A 104 0.69 12.33 0.67
CA GLY A 104 0.39 10.92 0.45
C GLY A 104 -0.69 10.77 -0.63
N LEU A 105 -0.39 10.04 -1.69
CA LEU A 105 -1.30 9.83 -2.81
C LEU A 105 -1.87 8.40 -2.83
N GLY A 106 -1.96 7.72 -1.69
CA GLY A 106 -2.42 6.33 -1.61
C GLY A 106 -1.41 5.32 -2.19
N HIS A 107 -1.89 4.27 -2.85
CA HIS A 107 -1.05 3.18 -3.38
C HIS A 107 -1.41 2.79 -4.82
N LEU A 108 -0.50 2.02 -5.44
CA LEU A 108 -0.65 1.36 -6.72
C LEU A 108 -0.20 -0.09 -6.61
N TYR A 109 -0.79 -0.92 -7.46
CA TYR A 109 -0.23 -2.23 -7.78
C TYR A 109 0.62 -2.12 -9.02
N VAL A 110 1.85 -2.59 -8.92
CA VAL A 110 2.81 -2.59 -10.03
C VAL A 110 3.31 -4.01 -10.25
N LYS A 111 3.53 -4.40 -11.51
CA LYS A 111 4.16 -5.69 -11.78
C LYS A 111 5.64 -5.60 -11.48
N TRP A 112 6.20 -6.68 -10.95
CA TRP A 112 7.64 -6.78 -10.71
C TRP A 112 8.49 -6.50 -11.97
N SER A 113 7.98 -6.81 -13.16
CA SER A 113 8.70 -6.66 -14.43
C SER A 113 8.61 -5.28 -15.08
N ASP A 114 7.72 -4.40 -14.60
CA ASP A 114 7.43 -3.15 -15.28
C ASP A 114 8.52 -2.10 -15.00
N LYS A 115 8.72 -1.17 -15.94
CA LYS A 115 9.68 -0.08 -15.75
C LYS A 115 9.00 1.05 -14.99
N VAL A 116 9.76 1.72 -14.11
CA VAL A 116 9.27 2.86 -13.33
C VAL A 116 8.65 3.96 -14.21
N GLY A 117 9.23 4.20 -15.40
CA GLY A 117 8.75 5.19 -16.35
C GLY A 117 7.34 4.91 -16.89
N ASP A 118 6.90 3.65 -16.92
CA ASP A 118 5.59 3.24 -17.43
C ASP A 118 4.45 3.81 -16.55
N TYR A 119 4.75 4.10 -15.29
CA TYR A 119 3.81 4.62 -14.31
C TYR A 119 3.69 6.15 -14.32
N ALA A 120 4.56 6.88 -15.03
CA ALA A 120 4.62 8.35 -14.97
C ALA A 120 3.28 9.03 -15.29
N ASN A 121 2.52 8.51 -16.27
CA ASN A 121 1.20 9.02 -16.62
C ASN A 121 0.18 8.86 -15.47
N ILE A 122 0.25 7.74 -14.75
CA ILE A 122 -0.62 7.47 -13.61
C ILE A 122 -0.29 8.45 -12.47
N LEU A 123 1.00 8.66 -12.19
CA LEU A 123 1.44 9.60 -11.15
C LEU A 123 0.98 11.03 -11.44
N ARG A 124 1.12 11.49 -12.69
CA ARG A 124 0.64 12.81 -13.12
C ARG A 124 -0.85 12.97 -12.88
N LYS A 125 -1.67 12.03 -13.36
CA LYS A 125 -3.12 12.06 -13.15
C LYS A 125 -3.47 12.11 -11.66
N ARG A 126 -2.78 11.30 -10.85
CA ARG A 126 -3.05 11.19 -9.42
C ARG A 126 -2.72 12.47 -8.64
N LYS A 127 -1.75 13.25 -9.11
CA LYS A 127 -1.43 14.57 -8.57
C LYS A 127 -2.11 15.72 -9.33
N ASN A 128 -2.97 15.42 -10.30
CA ASN A 128 -3.60 16.40 -11.20
C ASN A 128 -2.59 17.32 -11.92
N LEU A 129 -1.44 16.76 -12.33
CA LEU A 129 -0.43 17.45 -13.12
C LEU A 129 -0.75 17.36 -14.62
N SER A 130 -0.24 18.33 -15.39
CA SER A 130 -0.33 18.28 -16.86
C SER A 130 0.31 17.01 -17.42
N PRO A 131 -0.26 16.36 -18.45
CA PRO A 131 0.26 15.12 -19.03
C PRO A 131 1.73 15.19 -19.50
N LYS A 132 2.24 16.38 -19.77
CA LYS A 132 3.63 16.61 -20.21
C LYS A 132 4.56 17.08 -19.09
N THR A 133 4.07 17.21 -17.85
CA THR A 133 4.91 17.62 -16.71
C THR A 133 6.06 16.63 -16.54
N PRO A 134 7.32 17.10 -16.64
CA PRO A 134 8.50 16.27 -16.35
C PRO A 134 8.46 15.79 -14.91
N LEU A 135 8.69 14.49 -14.69
CA LEU A 135 8.73 13.91 -13.36
C LEU A 135 10.12 13.35 -13.08
N LYS A 136 10.64 13.63 -11.89
CA LYS A 136 11.76 12.88 -11.30
C LYS A 136 11.17 11.90 -10.28
N ILE A 137 11.45 10.61 -10.45
CA ILE A 137 10.89 9.52 -9.64
C ILE A 137 12.03 8.86 -8.86
N TYR A 138 11.81 8.67 -7.56
CA TYR A 138 12.77 8.13 -6.62
C TYR A 138 12.13 7.00 -5.82
N GLU A 139 12.91 5.98 -5.52
CA GLU A 139 12.56 5.01 -4.49
C GLU A 139 13.08 5.50 -3.13
N SER A 140 12.26 5.33 -2.09
CA SER A 140 12.66 5.66 -0.72
C SER A 140 13.23 4.42 0.00
N TYR A 141 14.55 4.41 0.19
CA TYR A 141 15.27 3.29 0.81
C TYR A 141 15.43 3.40 2.34
N HIS A 142 15.12 4.56 2.93
CA HIS A 142 15.39 4.87 4.34
C HIS A 142 14.16 5.37 5.10
N ALA A 143 14.15 5.13 6.41
CA ALA A 143 13.16 5.69 7.33
C ALA A 143 13.26 7.22 7.36
N THR A 144 12.24 7.91 6.82
CA THR A 144 12.06 9.35 7.06
C THR A 144 11.42 9.53 8.44
N LYS A 145 12.16 10.14 9.37
CA LYS A 145 11.60 10.55 10.66
C LYS A 145 10.75 11.80 10.44
N SER A 146 9.43 11.66 10.57
CA SER A 146 8.52 12.79 10.76
C SER A 146 7.73 12.56 12.05
N ASN A 147 7.94 13.39 13.08
CA ASN A 147 7.13 13.49 14.30
C ASN A 147 6.86 12.16 15.04
N GLY A 148 7.90 11.38 15.32
CA GLY A 148 7.81 10.24 16.26
C GLY A 148 6.99 9.03 15.83
N THR A 149 6.35 9.05 14.65
CA THR A 149 5.56 7.92 14.13
C THR A 149 6.32 7.24 12.99
N LEU A 150 6.74 6.00 13.18
CA LEU A 150 7.28 5.16 12.10
C LEU A 150 6.16 4.93 11.07
N LYS A 151 6.27 5.57 9.90
CA LYS A 151 5.34 5.35 8.79
C LYS A 151 5.83 4.21 7.89
N ILE A 152 4.86 3.49 7.36
CA ILE A 152 4.90 2.38 6.39
C ILE A 152 5.68 2.80 5.13
N ILE A 153 6.76 2.11 4.69
CA ILE A 153 7.61 2.62 3.59
C ILE A 153 7.83 1.61 2.47
N VAL A 154 6.98 1.53 1.45
CA VAL A 154 7.53 1.40 0.07
C VAL A 154 6.97 2.58 -0.67
N TYR A 155 7.74 3.66 -0.77
CA TYR A 155 7.29 4.88 -1.43
C TYR A 155 7.97 5.01 -2.78
N MET A 156 7.17 5.15 -3.84
CA MET A 156 7.58 5.95 -5.00
C MET A 156 7.39 7.40 -4.62
N ILE A 157 8.49 8.13 -4.47
CA ILE A 157 8.49 9.58 -4.32
C ILE A 157 8.63 10.15 -5.72
N PHE A 158 7.73 11.05 -6.10
CA PHE A 158 7.91 11.81 -7.34
C PHE A 158 7.72 13.30 -7.09
N LEU A 159 8.45 14.09 -7.85
CA LEU A 159 8.31 15.54 -7.93
C LEU A 159 8.31 15.98 -9.38
N HIS A 160 7.70 17.12 -9.67
CA HIS A 160 7.94 17.78 -10.94
C HIS A 160 9.25 18.57 -10.88
N SER A 161 9.95 18.67 -12.00
CA SER A 161 11.00 19.67 -12.13
C SER A 161 10.36 21.05 -12.13
N THR A 162 10.87 21.97 -11.32
CA THR A 162 10.64 23.41 -11.45
C THR A 162 11.71 24.09 -12.30
N ASP A 163 12.71 23.33 -12.76
CA ASP A 163 13.76 23.83 -13.65
C ASP A 163 13.12 24.35 -14.95
N GLN A 164 13.20 25.69 -15.13
CA GLN A 164 13.06 26.38 -16.40
C GLN A 164 14.13 25.94 -17.39
#